data_AF-A0A5M3VT34-F1
#
_entry.id   AF-A0A5M3VT34-F1
#
_cell.length_a   1.000
_cell.length_b   1.000
_cell.length_c   1.000
_cell.angle_alpha   90.00
_cell.angle_beta   90.00
_cell.angle_gamma   90.00
#
_symmetry.space_group_name_H-M   'P 1'
#
loop_
_entity.id
_entity.type
_entity.pdbx_description
1 polymer ?
#
loop_
_entity_poly.entity_id
_entity_poly.type
_entity_poly.pdbx_seq_one_letter_code
_entity_poly.pdbx_strand_id
1 'polypeptide(L)'
;MPVNGSRQGATLFRYFPTKEDLILHRIADHQGEAARVVRDRQPEISPLTALHRHFRSGLDSRDPVTGLNDHPVVMAFHRLVFTTPSLAARVTQYMLDNEESLAEVLRGDITARLQAAQVIAVQRVLARTNWQRLVAGQTADEVYPEAVADADRAFALLQTGFRDATDADS
;
A
#
# COMPACT_ATOMS: atom_id res chain seq x y z
N MET A 1 -40.74 31.13 -15.10
CA MET A 1 -39.46 30.99 -14.38
C MET A 1 -39.43 29.61 -13.72
N PRO A 2 -38.70 28.60 -14.23
CA PRO A 2 -38.46 27.38 -13.47
C PRO A 2 -37.10 27.44 -12.77
N VAL A 3 -37.09 27.14 -11.47
CA VAL A 3 -35.88 26.97 -10.67
C VAL A 3 -35.28 25.58 -10.93
N ASN A 4 -33.98 25.60 -11.18
CA ASN A 4 -33.13 24.49 -11.59
C ASN A 4 -32.78 23.61 -10.37
N GLY A 5 -33.36 22.41 -10.28
CA GLY A 5 -32.97 21.40 -9.30
C GLY A 5 -31.74 20.62 -9.79
N SER A 6 -30.55 21.11 -9.45
CA SER A 6 -29.27 20.47 -9.79
C SER A 6 -29.15 19.07 -9.16
N ARG A 7 -29.04 18.05 -10.01
CA ARG A 7 -28.68 16.67 -9.68
C ARG A 7 -27.25 16.61 -9.10
N GLN A 8 -27.10 16.50 -7.78
CA GLN A 8 -25.81 16.30 -7.09
C GLN A 8 -25.49 14.81 -6.85
N GLY A 9 -25.69 13.94 -7.85
CA GLY A 9 -25.46 12.49 -7.67
C GLY A 9 -24.97 11.72 -8.89
N ALA A 10 -24.76 12.37 -10.03
CA ALA A 10 -24.66 11.68 -11.33
C ALA A 10 -23.31 11.78 -12.05
N THR A 11 -22.25 12.26 -11.41
CA THR A 11 -20.95 12.46 -12.09
C THR A 11 -19.88 11.44 -11.77
N LEU A 12 -19.98 10.68 -10.66
CA LEU A 12 -19.01 9.62 -10.37
C LEU A 12 -19.38 8.24 -10.94
N PHE A 13 -20.66 8.01 -11.26
CA PHE A 13 -21.17 6.74 -11.79
C PHE A 13 -21.07 6.59 -13.31
N ARG A 14 -20.70 7.66 -14.03
CA ARG A 14 -20.78 7.68 -15.50
C ARG A 14 -19.61 6.98 -16.21
N TYR A 15 -18.59 6.54 -15.48
CA TYR A 15 -17.42 5.91 -16.08
C TYR A 15 -17.22 4.42 -15.75
N PHE A 16 -17.98 3.85 -14.82
CA PHE A 16 -17.71 2.48 -14.35
C PHE A 16 -19.02 1.74 -14.04
N PRO A 17 -19.35 0.68 -14.78
CA PRO A 17 -20.66 0.03 -14.71
C PRO A 17 -20.95 -0.64 -13.35
N THR A 18 -19.93 -0.81 -12.51
CA THR A 18 -20.08 -1.05 -11.07
C THR A 18 -19.07 -0.19 -10.30
N LYS A 19 -19.41 0.24 -9.06
CA LYS A 19 -18.44 0.91 -8.16
C LYS A 19 -17.20 0.03 -7.91
N GLU A 20 -17.34 -1.27 -8.09
CA GLU A 20 -16.31 -2.28 -7.86
C GLU A 20 -15.31 -2.33 -9.03
N ASP A 21 -15.74 -2.28 -10.30
CA ASP A 21 -14.82 -2.39 -11.46
C ASP A 21 -13.79 -1.25 -11.60
N LEU A 22 -14.16 -0.02 -11.19
CA LEU A 22 -13.21 1.09 -11.07
C LEU A 22 -12.07 0.78 -10.09
N ILE A 23 -12.45 0.13 -8.99
CA ILE A 23 -11.58 -0.18 -7.86
C ILE A 23 -10.68 -1.36 -8.22
N LEU A 24 -11.23 -2.34 -8.95
CA LEU A 24 -10.46 -3.46 -9.47
C LEU A 24 -9.39 -2.98 -10.47
N HIS A 25 -9.63 -2.03 -11.37
CA HIS A 25 -8.60 -1.60 -12.34
C HIS A 25 -7.35 -0.99 -11.69
N ARG A 26 -7.52 -0.14 -10.66
CA ARG A 26 -6.40 0.55 -9.99
C ARG A 26 -5.67 -0.33 -8.95
N ILE A 27 -6.39 -1.30 -8.37
CA ILE A 27 -5.79 -2.33 -7.49
C ILE A 27 -5.15 -3.46 -8.32
N ALA A 28 -5.73 -3.82 -9.48
CA ALA A 28 -5.20 -4.83 -10.40
C ALA A 28 -3.86 -4.42 -10.99
N ASP A 29 -3.64 -3.13 -11.28
CA ASP A 29 -2.33 -2.67 -11.77
C ASP A 29 -1.19 -2.95 -10.78
N HIS A 30 -1.48 -3.04 -9.47
CA HIS A 30 -0.50 -3.32 -8.41
C HIS A 30 -0.49 -4.80 -7.96
N GLN A 31 -1.34 -5.65 -8.53
CA GLN A 31 -1.31 -7.07 -8.19
C GLN A 31 0.00 -7.71 -8.63
N GLY A 32 0.62 -8.44 -7.69
CA GLY A 32 1.91 -9.09 -7.92
C GLY A 32 3.08 -8.13 -8.03
N GLU A 33 2.92 -6.84 -7.70
CA GLU A 33 4.00 -5.86 -7.83
C GLU A 33 5.21 -6.22 -6.97
N ALA A 34 5.00 -6.68 -5.73
CA ALA A 34 6.08 -7.14 -4.89
C ALA A 34 6.83 -8.33 -5.51
N ALA A 35 6.10 -9.28 -6.09
CA ALA A 35 6.68 -10.41 -6.81
C ALA A 35 7.43 -9.98 -8.07
N ARG A 36 6.92 -9.00 -8.83
CA ARG A 36 7.59 -8.40 -10.00
C ARG A 36 8.88 -7.71 -9.60
N VAL A 37 8.85 -6.84 -8.60
CA VAL A 37 10.03 -6.15 -8.05
C VAL A 37 11.12 -7.14 -7.65
N VAL A 38 10.75 -8.23 -6.97
CA VAL A 38 11.72 -9.27 -6.60
C VAL A 38 12.20 -10.02 -7.84
N ARG A 39 11.34 -10.33 -8.80
CA ARG A 39 11.74 -11.07 -10.03
C ARG A 39 12.69 -10.27 -10.90
N ASP A 40 12.46 -8.96 -11.06
CA ASP A 40 13.19 -8.08 -11.96
C ASP A 40 14.44 -7.45 -11.33
N ARG A 41 14.70 -7.76 -10.04
CA ARG A 41 15.89 -7.28 -9.33
C ARG A 41 17.17 -7.82 -9.99
N GLN A 42 18.24 -7.04 -9.91
CA GLN A 42 19.57 -7.56 -10.23
C GLN A 42 19.92 -8.71 -9.28
N PRO A 43 20.56 -9.80 -9.73
CA PRO A 43 20.82 -10.99 -8.91
C PRO A 43 21.50 -10.71 -7.56
N GLU A 44 22.32 -9.65 -7.51
CA GLU A 44 23.16 -9.30 -6.36
C GLU A 44 22.40 -8.47 -5.31
N ILE A 45 21.21 -8.00 -5.66
CA ILE A 45 20.34 -7.25 -4.76
C ILE A 45 19.45 -8.25 -4.02
N SER A 46 19.46 -8.19 -2.68
CA SER A 46 18.55 -9.01 -1.89
C SER A 46 17.09 -8.64 -2.16
N PRO A 47 16.13 -9.60 -2.12
CA PRO A 47 14.72 -9.32 -2.32
C PRO A 47 14.19 -8.17 -1.45
N LEU A 48 14.57 -8.16 -0.17
CA LEU A 48 14.14 -7.14 0.78
C LEU A 48 14.69 -5.75 0.43
N THR A 49 15.92 -5.65 -0.07
CA THR A 49 16.50 -4.38 -0.54
C THR A 49 15.77 -3.87 -1.79
N ALA A 50 15.41 -4.76 -2.72
CA ALA A 50 14.64 -4.38 -3.91
C ALA A 50 13.26 -3.83 -3.52
N LEU A 51 12.57 -4.50 -2.59
CA LEU A 51 11.26 -4.08 -2.08
C LEU A 51 11.33 -2.75 -1.32
N HIS A 52 12.39 -2.54 -0.52
CA HIS A 52 12.61 -1.28 0.18
C HIS A 52 12.81 -0.12 -0.81
N ARG A 53 13.69 -0.29 -1.80
CA ARG A 53 13.92 0.72 -2.85
C ARG A 53 12.66 1.02 -3.64
N HIS A 54 11.88 0.00 -3.99
CA HIS A 54 10.62 0.18 -4.69
C HIS A 54 9.62 0.97 -3.84
N PHE A 55 9.45 0.63 -2.56
CA PHE A 55 8.56 1.38 -1.67
C PHE A 55 8.98 2.86 -1.55
N ARG A 56 10.29 3.13 -1.42
CA ARG A 56 10.83 4.50 -1.42
C ARG A 56 10.54 5.25 -2.72
N SER A 57 10.77 4.62 -3.86
CA SER A 57 10.43 5.20 -5.16
C SER A 57 8.94 5.51 -5.27
N GLY A 58 8.08 4.68 -4.66
CA GLY A 58 6.63 4.93 -4.56
C GLY A 58 6.31 6.15 -3.69
N LEU A 59 7.04 6.38 -2.59
CA LEU A 59 6.88 7.59 -1.79
C LEU A 59 7.27 8.84 -2.59
N ASP A 60 8.36 8.76 -3.35
CA ASP A 60 8.87 9.86 -4.20
C ASP A 60 7.87 10.22 -5.31
N SER A 61 7.27 9.20 -5.94
CA SER A 61 6.29 9.37 -7.02
C SER A 61 4.87 9.65 -6.54
N ARG A 62 4.64 9.69 -5.23
CA ARG A 62 3.30 9.77 -4.61
C ARG A 62 2.39 8.63 -5.08
N ASP A 63 2.92 7.42 -5.21
CA ASP A 63 2.13 6.26 -5.58
C ASP A 63 1.02 6.02 -4.54
N PRO A 64 -0.27 5.94 -4.95
CA PRO A 64 -1.39 5.63 -4.08
C PRO A 64 -1.18 4.39 -3.18
N VAL A 65 -0.42 3.39 -3.62
CA VAL A 65 -0.16 2.16 -2.84
C VAL A 65 0.59 2.44 -1.54
N THR A 66 1.39 3.52 -1.49
CA THR A 66 2.15 3.92 -0.29
C THR A 66 1.32 4.69 0.73
N GLY A 67 0.05 4.99 0.41
CA GLY A 67 -0.83 5.81 1.23
C GLY A 67 -0.41 7.28 1.36
N LEU A 68 0.67 7.70 0.70
CA LEU A 68 1.21 9.05 0.72
C LEU A 68 0.82 9.82 -0.54
N ASN A 69 -0.49 9.93 -0.78
CA ASN A 69 -1.05 10.65 -1.91
C ASN A 69 -2.29 11.43 -1.46
N ASP A 70 -2.17 12.75 -1.48
CA ASP A 70 -3.21 13.70 -1.07
C ASP A 70 -4.11 14.17 -2.24
N HIS A 71 -4.00 13.51 -3.40
CA HIS A 71 -4.88 13.80 -4.52
C HIS A 71 -6.34 13.48 -4.13
N PRO A 72 -7.30 14.40 -4.33
CA PRO A 72 -8.67 14.26 -3.83
C PRO A 72 -9.37 12.96 -4.24
N VAL A 73 -9.11 12.49 -5.46
CA VAL A 73 -9.67 11.23 -5.98
C VAL A 73 -9.12 10.01 -5.22
N VAL A 74 -7.83 10.01 -4.88
CA VAL A 74 -7.19 8.92 -4.13
C VAL A 74 -7.67 8.91 -2.68
N MET A 75 -7.78 10.09 -2.05
CA MET A 75 -8.35 10.21 -0.71
C MET A 75 -9.81 9.76 -0.64
N ALA A 76 -10.64 10.15 -1.61
CA ALA A 76 -12.03 9.71 -1.70
C ALA A 76 -12.15 8.20 -1.89
N PHE A 77 -11.27 7.60 -2.69
CA PHE A 77 -11.17 6.16 -2.90
C PHE A 77 -10.84 5.42 -1.59
N HIS A 78 -9.78 5.82 -0.89
CA HIS A 78 -9.41 5.17 0.38
C HIS A 78 -10.53 5.30 1.41
N ARG A 79 -11.19 6.46 1.50
CA ARG A 79 -12.36 6.64 2.37
C ARG A 79 -13.47 5.65 2.03
N LEU A 80 -13.76 5.44 0.75
CA LEU A 80 -14.77 4.48 0.30
C LEU A 80 -14.40 3.04 0.68
N VAL A 81 -13.16 2.63 0.46
CA VAL A 81 -12.64 1.30 0.85
C VAL A 81 -12.79 1.06 2.34
N PHE A 82 -12.39 2.03 3.18
CA PHE A 82 -12.45 1.86 4.64
C PHE A 82 -13.85 1.99 5.24
N THR A 83 -14.83 2.50 4.49
CA THR A 83 -16.22 2.65 4.97
C THR A 83 -17.17 1.60 4.39
N THR A 84 -16.72 0.81 3.41
CA THR A 84 -17.55 -0.19 2.72
C THR A 84 -17.00 -1.60 3.00
N PRO A 85 -17.70 -2.45 3.78
CA PRO A 85 -17.21 -3.77 4.17
C PRO A 85 -16.86 -4.70 2.99
N SER A 86 -17.65 -4.71 1.91
CA SER A 86 -17.38 -5.55 0.74
C SER A 86 -16.07 -5.16 0.03
N LEU A 87 -15.75 -3.87 -0.04
CA LEU A 87 -14.50 -3.37 -0.61
C LEU A 87 -13.31 -3.68 0.30
N ALA A 88 -13.46 -3.53 1.62
CA ALA A 88 -12.43 -3.91 2.58
C ALA A 88 -12.10 -5.41 2.50
N ALA A 89 -13.12 -6.26 2.35
CA ALA A 89 -12.93 -7.69 2.14
C ALA A 89 -12.18 -7.98 0.82
N ARG A 90 -12.54 -7.29 -0.27
CA ARG A 90 -11.86 -7.44 -1.57
C ARG A 90 -10.39 -7.02 -1.50
N VAL A 91 -10.07 -5.91 -0.83
CA VAL A 91 -8.68 -5.47 -0.59
C VAL A 91 -7.89 -6.48 0.23
N THR A 92 -8.52 -7.07 1.25
CA THR A 92 -7.88 -8.13 2.03
C THR A 92 -7.53 -9.35 1.18
N GLN A 93 -8.47 -9.80 0.32
CA GLN A 93 -8.18 -10.92 -0.60
C GLN A 93 -7.01 -10.61 -1.53
N TYR A 94 -6.96 -9.38 -2.05
CA TYR A 94 -5.84 -8.95 -2.88
C TYR A 94 -4.48 -8.94 -2.18
N MET A 95 -4.46 -8.63 -0.89
CA MET A 95 -3.24 -8.72 -0.09
C MET A 95 -2.76 -10.16 0.05
N LEU A 96 -3.69 -11.11 0.22
CA LEU A 96 -3.37 -12.54 0.30
C LEU A 96 -2.83 -13.07 -1.04
N ASP A 97 -3.44 -12.68 -2.16
CA ASP A 97 -2.95 -13.06 -3.51
C ASP A 97 -1.52 -12.53 -3.76
N ASN A 98 -1.23 -11.30 -3.30
CA ASN A 98 0.09 -10.68 -3.44
C ASN A 98 1.13 -11.35 -2.53
N GLU A 99 0.73 -11.78 -1.33
CA GLU A 99 1.56 -12.57 -0.43
C GLU A 99 1.94 -13.92 -1.06
N GLU A 100 0.97 -14.64 -1.63
CA GLU A 100 1.20 -15.90 -2.32
C GLU A 100 2.16 -15.73 -3.51
N SER A 101 1.89 -14.73 -4.36
CA SER A 101 2.76 -14.41 -5.50
C SER A 101 4.20 -14.08 -5.09
N LEU A 102 4.38 -13.35 -3.98
CA LEU A 102 5.71 -13.02 -3.46
C LEU A 102 6.40 -14.26 -2.89
N ALA A 103 5.68 -15.11 -2.16
CA ALA A 103 6.21 -16.34 -1.60
C ALA A 103 6.70 -17.28 -2.70
N GLU A 104 5.99 -17.41 -3.82
CA GLU A 104 6.40 -18.21 -4.98
C GLU A 104 7.77 -17.76 -5.51
N VAL A 105 7.98 -16.45 -5.67
CA VAL A 105 9.26 -15.90 -6.15
C VAL A 105 10.40 -16.08 -5.12
N LEU A 106 10.06 -16.14 -3.83
CA LEU A 106 11.00 -16.38 -2.73
C LEU A 106 11.34 -17.86 -2.48
N ARG A 107 10.90 -18.77 -3.35
CA ARG A 107 11.06 -20.25 -3.28
C ARG A 107 10.06 -20.99 -2.38
N GLY A 108 8.85 -20.47 -2.21
CA GLY A 108 7.62 -21.22 -1.85
C GLY A 108 7.58 -22.04 -0.56
N ASP A 109 8.68 -22.18 0.18
CA ASP A 109 8.75 -22.88 1.45
C ASP A 109 8.07 -22.07 2.57
N ILE A 110 7.96 -22.65 3.77
CA ILE A 110 7.33 -21.98 4.90
C ILE A 110 8.05 -20.67 5.28
N THR A 111 9.37 -20.60 5.10
CA THR A 111 10.17 -19.42 5.38
C THR A 111 9.83 -18.30 4.39
N ALA A 112 9.75 -18.61 3.10
CA ALA A 112 9.38 -17.69 2.04
C ALA A 112 7.97 -17.13 2.24
N ARG A 113 7.02 -17.97 2.66
CA ARG A 113 5.65 -17.54 3.00
C ARG A 113 5.63 -16.58 4.19
N LEU A 114 6.36 -16.89 5.26
CA LEU A 114 6.47 -16.01 6.43
C LEU A 114 7.12 -14.67 6.08
N GLN A 115 8.19 -14.69 5.27
CA GLN A 115 8.85 -13.48 4.79
C GLN A 115 7.92 -12.62 3.93
N ALA A 116 7.18 -13.24 3.02
CA ALA A 116 6.20 -12.54 2.20
C ALA A 116 5.12 -11.88 3.07
N ALA A 117 4.53 -12.63 4.01
CA ALA A 117 3.53 -12.12 4.94
C ALA A 117 4.05 -10.92 5.76
N GLN A 118 5.26 -11.01 6.28
CA GLN A 118 5.91 -9.94 7.04
C GLN A 118 6.09 -8.67 6.21
N VAL A 119 6.58 -8.80 4.97
CA VAL A 119 6.78 -7.63 4.08
C VAL A 119 5.44 -6.98 3.74
N ILE A 120 4.44 -7.77 3.35
CA ILE A 120 3.10 -7.24 3.01
C ILE A 120 2.46 -6.57 4.22
N ALA A 121 2.62 -7.15 5.42
CA ALA A 121 2.15 -6.54 6.66
C ALA A 121 2.82 -5.19 6.94
N VAL A 122 4.14 -5.08 6.76
CA VAL A 122 4.89 -3.83 6.93
C VAL A 122 4.42 -2.76 5.95
N GLN A 123 4.33 -3.07 4.66
CA GLN A 123 3.87 -2.12 3.63
C GLN A 123 2.46 -1.63 3.94
N ARG A 124 1.56 -2.54 4.37
CA ARG A 124 0.19 -2.19 4.78
C ARG A 124 0.17 -1.23 5.97
N VAL A 125 0.99 -1.47 6.99
CA VAL A 125 1.07 -0.60 8.17
C VAL A 125 1.58 0.78 7.78
N LEU A 126 2.66 0.87 7.02
CA LEU A 126 3.22 2.14 6.54
C LEU A 126 2.19 2.93 5.72
N ALA A 127 1.53 2.27 4.76
CA ALA A 127 0.51 2.92 3.93
C ALA A 127 -0.68 3.43 4.75
N ARG A 128 -1.12 2.65 5.75
CA ARG A 128 -2.21 3.05 6.64
C ARG A 128 -1.82 4.26 7.50
N THR A 129 -0.61 4.27 8.05
CA THR A 129 -0.08 5.38 8.86
C THR A 129 0.02 6.67 8.04
N ASN A 130 0.58 6.59 6.83
CA ASN A 130 0.65 7.74 5.91
C ASN A 130 -0.74 8.29 5.62
N TRP A 131 -1.68 7.41 5.24
CA TRP A 131 -3.05 7.81 4.96
C TRP A 131 -3.75 8.46 6.16
N GLN A 132 -3.52 7.95 7.39
CA GLN A 132 -4.07 8.52 8.61
C GLN A 132 -3.59 9.96 8.86
N ARG A 133 -2.32 10.26 8.59
CA ARG A 133 -1.77 11.62 8.66
C ARG A 133 -2.44 12.54 7.63
N LEU A 134 -2.66 12.05 6.40
CA LEU A 134 -3.32 12.83 5.35
C LEU A 134 -4.77 13.18 5.69
N VAL A 135 -5.55 12.22 6.20
CA VAL A 135 -6.94 12.50 6.61
C VAL A 135 -7.04 13.36 7.86
N ALA A 136 -5.95 13.47 8.65
CA ALA A 136 -5.85 14.41 9.76
C ALA A 136 -5.55 15.86 9.31
N GLY A 137 -5.37 16.09 8.00
CA GLY A 137 -5.22 17.41 7.41
C GLY A 137 -3.79 17.78 7.03
N GLN A 138 -2.82 16.88 7.19
CA GLN A 138 -1.46 17.08 6.69
C GLN A 138 -1.39 16.80 5.18
N THR A 139 -0.53 17.53 4.48
CA THR A 139 -0.25 17.32 3.05
C THR A 139 0.74 16.18 2.84
N ALA A 140 0.79 15.62 1.63
CA ALA A 140 1.75 14.58 1.29
C ALA A 140 3.21 15.07 1.42
N ASP A 141 3.45 16.36 1.14
CA ASP A 141 4.77 16.98 1.28
C ASP A 141 5.21 17.10 2.74
N GLU A 142 4.31 17.47 3.64
CA GLU A 142 4.61 17.54 5.08
C GLU A 142 4.90 16.16 5.68
N VAL A 143 4.17 15.13 5.25
CA VAL A 143 4.31 13.76 5.78
C VAL A 143 5.50 13.02 5.17
N TYR A 144 5.98 13.44 3.99
CA TYR A 144 7.01 12.72 3.25
C TYR A 144 8.30 12.42 4.02
N PRO A 145 8.93 13.38 4.73
CA PRO A 145 10.16 13.11 5.47
C PRO A 145 9.97 12.02 6.54
N GLU A 146 8.83 12.03 7.24
CA GLU A 146 8.50 11.03 8.25
C GLU A 146 8.17 9.67 7.62
N ALA A 147 7.40 9.65 6.53
CA ALA A 147 7.08 8.41 5.81
C ALA A 147 8.33 7.69 5.30
N VAL A 148 9.30 8.47 4.85
CA VAL A 148 10.65 8.04 4.46
C VAL A 148 11.40 7.40 5.63
N ALA A 149 11.43 8.07 6.78
CA ALA A 149 12.12 7.58 7.97
C ALA A 149 11.44 6.31 8.53
N ASP A 150 10.11 6.28 8.55
CA ASP A 150 9.30 5.14 8.97
C ASP A 150 9.55 3.93 8.06
N ALA A 151 9.65 4.14 6.74
CA ALA A 151 9.99 3.08 5.78
C ALA A 151 11.39 2.51 6.05
N ASP A 152 12.41 3.36 6.18
CA ASP A 152 13.77 2.91 6.46
C ASP A 152 13.85 2.11 7.75
N ARG A 153 13.18 2.60 8.81
CA ARG A 153 13.12 1.91 10.10
C ARG A 153 12.44 0.56 9.98
N ALA A 154 11.28 0.48 9.32
CA ALA A 154 10.51 -0.75 9.21
C ALA A 154 11.26 -1.83 8.39
N PHE A 155 11.89 -1.44 7.28
CA PHE A 155 12.68 -2.38 6.48
C PHE A 155 13.99 -2.79 7.18
N ALA A 156 14.60 -1.91 7.99
CA ALA A 156 15.73 -2.30 8.83
C ALA A 156 15.33 -3.33 9.91
N LEU A 157 14.15 -3.19 10.53
CA LEU A 157 13.62 -4.17 11.49
C LEU A 157 13.39 -5.55 10.85
N LEU A 158 12.94 -5.58 9.60
CA LEU A 158 12.82 -6.84 8.83
C LEU A 158 14.19 -7.49 8.56
N GLN A 159 15.24 -6.68 8.36
CA GLN A 159 16.60 -7.19 8.10
C GLN A 159 17.27 -7.79 9.34
N THR A 160 17.07 -7.20 10.52
CA THR A 160 17.76 -7.63 11.74
C THR A 160 17.03 -8.73 12.51
N GLY A 161 15.81 -9.10 12.08
CA GLY A 161 14.85 -9.73 12.97
C GLY A 161 14.40 -8.73 14.05
N PHE A 162 13.24 -8.96 14.67
CA PHE A 162 12.81 -8.16 15.83
C PHE A 162 13.96 -8.11 16.85
N ARG A 163 14.60 -6.94 17.00
CA ARG A 163 15.44 -6.67 18.17
C ARG A 163 14.48 -6.42 19.32
N ASP A 164 14.51 -7.26 20.33
CA ASP A 164 13.82 -6.99 21.58
C ASP A 164 14.28 -5.64 22.12
N ALA A 165 13.34 -4.77 22.45
CA ALA A 165 13.59 -3.52 23.15
C ALA A 165 13.87 -3.77 24.65
N THR A 166 14.68 -4.81 24.95
CA THR A 166 15.01 -5.24 26.32
C THR A 166 16.50 -5.49 26.54
N ASP A 167 17.38 -4.99 25.65
CA ASP A 167 18.82 -4.87 25.93
C ASP A 167 19.19 -3.41 26.23
N ALA A 168 18.41 -2.78 27.11
CA ALA A 168 18.71 -1.49 27.71
C ALA A 168 18.47 -1.53 29.22
N ASP A 169 19.08 -2.51 29.89
CA ASP A 169 19.61 -2.32 31.25
C ASP A 169 20.68 -3.40 31.52
N SER A 170 21.94 -3.02 31.38
CA SER A 170 23.12 -3.71 31.92
C SER A 170 24.24 -2.71 32.12
#